data_AF-A0AAE1AQ88-F1
#
_entry.id   AF-A0AAE1AQ88-F1
#
_cell.length_a   1.000
_cell.length_b   1.000
_cell.length_c   1.000
_cell.angle_alpha   90.00
_cell.angle_beta   90.00
_cell.angle_gamma   90.00
#
_symmetry.space_group_name_H-M   'P 1'
#
loop_
_entity.id
_entity.type
_entity.pdbx_description
1 polymer ?
#
loop_
_entity_poly.entity_id
_entity_poly.type
_entity_poly.pdbx_seq_one_letter_code
_entity_poly.pdbx_strand_id
1 'polypeptide(L)'
;MKFKPKKSRSLSVRKGKIDATTIFTVASQQIAMVSQKPAKSLGRWYDSSMKDTKRELQTVDYRPCLELLQNRPLTGAIHMEA
;
A
#
# COMPACT_ATOMS: atom_id res chain seq x y z
N MET A 1 5.27 23.83 -4.23
CA MET A 1 4.71 22.60 -3.63
C MET A 1 3.70 22.96 -2.55
N LYS A 2 2.48 22.38 -2.56
CA LYS A 2 1.48 22.57 -1.50
C LYS A 2 1.38 21.31 -0.63
N PHE A 3 1.44 21.47 0.69
CA PHE A 3 1.28 20.36 1.63
C PHE A 3 -0.13 19.74 1.50
N LYS A 4 -0.23 18.41 1.56
CA LYS A 4 -1.48 17.67 1.41
C LYS A 4 -1.74 16.86 2.68
N PRO A 5 -2.48 17.38 3.67
CA PRO A 5 -2.70 16.69 4.96
C PRO A 5 -3.24 15.27 4.79
N LYS A 6 -4.17 15.06 3.85
CA LYS A 6 -4.75 13.74 3.53
C LYS A 6 -3.73 12.70 3.03
N LYS A 7 -2.57 13.13 2.50
CA LYS A 7 -1.50 12.24 2.02
C LYS A 7 -0.38 12.04 3.05
N SER A 8 -0.45 12.71 4.20
CA SER A 8 0.53 12.66 5.27
C SER A 8 0.01 11.81 6.42
N ARG A 9 0.93 11.24 7.21
CA ARG A 9 0.64 10.56 8.47
C ARG A 9 1.53 11.11 9.58
N SER A 10 1.02 11.16 10.82
CA SER A 10 1.73 11.65 11.99
C SER A 10 2.15 10.53 12.94
N LEU A 11 3.27 10.73 13.64
CA LEU A 11 3.78 9.87 14.71
C LEU A 11 4.51 10.77 15.71
N SER A 12 4.10 10.75 16.98
CA SER A 12 4.80 11.44 18.07
C SER A 12 5.52 10.41 18.93
N VAL A 13 6.74 10.73 19.35
CA VAL A 13 7.54 9.87 20.23
C VAL A 13 7.95 10.68 21.44
N ARG A 14 7.57 10.21 22.63
CA ARG A 14 7.91 10.83 23.91
C ARG A 14 8.55 9.78 24.82
N LYS A 15 9.77 10.06 25.29
CA LYS A 15 10.56 9.13 26.14
C LYS A 15 10.68 7.71 25.54
N GLY A 16 10.94 7.63 24.24
CA GLY A 16 11.08 6.36 23.51
C GLY A 16 9.78 5.58 23.31
N LYS A 17 8.63 6.13 23.70
CA LYS A 17 7.31 5.51 23.50
C LYS A 17 6.49 6.33 22.52
N ILE A 18 5.63 5.64 21.78
CA ILE A 18 4.69 6.29 20.88
C ILE A 18 3.67 7.05 21.72
N ASP A 19 3.55 8.34 21.46
CA ASP A 19 2.59 9.21 22.11
C ASP A 19 1.37 9.39 21.20
N ALA A 20 0.28 8.70 21.54
CA ALA A 20 -0.98 8.78 20.81
C ALA A 20 -1.82 10.03 21.16
N THR A 21 -1.39 10.84 22.14
CA THR A 21 -2.15 12.03 22.60
C THR A 21 -1.85 13.27 21.78
N THR A 22 -0.69 13.33 21.12
CA THR A 22 -0.29 14.46 20.29
C THR A 22 -1.02 14.42 18.94
N ILE A 23 -1.83 15.43 18.65
CA ILE A 23 -2.57 15.56 17.39
C ILE A 23 -1.93 16.65 16.53
N PHE A 24 -1.67 16.34 15.26
CA PHE A 24 -1.11 17.28 14.29
C PHE A 24 -2.19 17.82 13.37
N THR A 25 -2.23 19.14 13.18
CA THR A 25 -3.17 19.83 12.29
C THR A 25 -2.45 20.77 11.35
N VAL A 26 -2.82 20.78 10.07
CA VAL A 26 -2.32 21.73 9.07
C VAL A 26 -3.49 22.26 8.25
N ALA A 27 -3.57 23.59 8.09
CA ALA A 27 -4.67 24.25 7.38
C ALA A 27 -6.06 23.79 7.89
N SER A 28 -6.20 23.72 9.22
CA SER A 28 -7.40 23.24 9.91
C SER A 28 -7.81 21.80 9.56
N GLN A 29 -6.92 21.00 8.98
CA GLN A 29 -7.12 19.57 8.74
C GLN A 29 -6.23 18.74 9.66
N GLN A 30 -6.83 17.80 10.39
CA GLN A 30 -6.09 16.84 11.18
C GLN A 30 -5.34 15.85 10.27
N ILE A 31 -4.09 15.59 10.61
CA ILE A 31 -3.26 14.57 9.99
C ILE A 31 -3.49 13.26 10.75
N ALA A 32 -3.91 12.21 10.03
CA ALA A 32 -4.15 10.90 10.63
C ALA A 32 -2.84 10.31 11.19
N MET A 33 -2.93 9.60 12.31
CA MET A 33 -1.76 8.91 12.86
C MET A 33 -1.39 7.70 12.00
N VAL A 34 -0.10 7.34 11.97
CA VAL A 34 0.39 6.11 11.30
C VAL A 34 -0.28 4.85 11.88
N SER A 35 -0.60 4.84 13.18
CA SER A 35 -1.32 3.74 13.84
C SER A 35 -2.76 3.57 13.35
N GLN A 36 -3.42 4.67 12.94
CA GLN A 36 -4.80 4.65 12.45
C GLN A 36 -4.85 4.35 10.95
N LYS A 37 -3.94 4.96 10.18
CA LYS A 37 -3.84 4.79 8.73
C LYS A 37 -2.37 4.56 8.36
N PRO A 38 -1.93 3.29 8.25
CA PRO A 38 -0.58 2.97 7.81
C PRO A 38 -0.20 3.65 6.50
N ALA A 39 1.08 3.94 6.34
CA ALA A 39 1.62 4.60 5.16
C ALA A 39 2.24 3.57 4.21
N LYS A 40 1.91 3.62 2.91
CA LYS A 40 2.67 2.89 1.88
C LYS A 40 3.76 3.78 1.31
N SER A 41 4.98 3.28 1.23
CA SER A 41 6.12 3.93 0.55
C SER A 41 7.03 2.89 -0.07
N LEU A 42 7.41 3.07 -1.34
CA LEU A 42 8.31 2.17 -2.06
C LEU A 42 7.93 0.68 -1.95
N GLY A 43 6.63 0.39 -2.09
CA GLY A 43 6.12 -0.99 -2.01
C GLY A 43 6.10 -1.60 -0.60
N ARG A 44 6.32 -0.81 0.47
CA ARG A 44 6.30 -1.28 1.86
C ARG A 44 5.24 -0.55 2.67
N TRP A 45 4.68 -1.24 3.66
CA TRP A 45 3.71 -0.69 4.60
C TRP A 45 4.38 -0.36 5.94
N TYR A 46 4.20 0.87 6.38
CA TYR A 46 4.71 1.37 7.65
C TYR A 46 3.54 1.63 8.60
N ASP A 47 3.57 0.91 9.72
CA ASP A 47 2.70 1.16 10.87
C ASP A 47 3.49 1.88 11.98
N SER A 48 2.89 2.01 13.16
CA SER A 48 3.48 2.68 14.31
C SER A 48 4.82 2.10 14.76
N SER A 49 5.12 0.83 14.42
CA SER A 49 6.42 0.23 14.72
C SER A 49 7.56 0.75 13.83
N MET A 50 7.22 1.42 12.71
CA MET A 50 8.16 1.90 11.69
C MET A 50 9.08 0.82 11.09
N LYS A 51 8.76 -0.46 11.31
CA LYS A 51 9.48 -1.59 10.70
C LYS A 51 9.19 -1.66 9.21
N ASP A 52 10.21 -1.99 8.43
CA ASP A 52 10.16 -2.10 6.97
C ASP A 52 10.01 -3.55 6.48
N THR A 53 9.82 -4.49 7.40
CA THR A 53 9.71 -5.92 7.11
C THR A 53 8.38 -6.29 6.45
N LYS A 54 7.35 -5.44 6.56
CA LYS A 54 6.03 -5.65 5.97
C LYS A 54 6.00 -5.16 4.52
N ARG A 55 6.21 -6.07 3.58
CA ARG A 55 6.14 -5.76 2.15
C ARG A 55 4.69 -5.67 1.67
N GLU A 56 3.79 -6.60 2.01
CA GLU A 56 2.39 -6.53 1.53
C GLU A 56 1.34 -7.13 2.50
N LEU A 57 0.16 -6.50 2.56
CA LEU A 57 -1.12 -7.18 2.79
C LEU A 57 -1.79 -7.26 1.40
N GLN A 58 -2.20 -8.45 0.97
CA GLN A 58 -2.88 -8.79 -0.29
C GLN A 58 -2.02 -8.79 -1.56
N THR A 59 -1.45 -9.96 -1.86
CA THR A 59 -1.44 -10.45 -3.24
C THR A 59 -2.86 -10.36 -3.78
N VAL A 60 -3.09 -9.58 -4.83
CA VAL A 60 -4.31 -9.73 -5.65
C VAL A 60 -4.31 -11.19 -6.10
N ASP A 61 -5.38 -11.93 -5.78
CA ASP A 61 -5.49 -13.32 -6.24
C ASP A 61 -5.69 -13.31 -7.75
N TYR A 62 -4.59 -13.51 -8.48
CA TYR A 62 -4.60 -13.60 -9.94
C TYR A 62 -4.96 -15.01 -10.44
N ARG A 63 -5.19 -16.01 -9.56
CA ARG A 63 -5.62 -17.35 -9.97
C ARG A 63 -6.82 -17.33 -10.93
N PRO A 64 -7.88 -16.51 -10.70
CA PRO A 64 -9.02 -16.46 -11.60
C PRO A 64 -8.65 -15.99 -13.01
N CYS A 65 -7.70 -15.06 -13.13
CA CYS A 65 -7.23 -14.57 -14.44
C CYS A 65 -6.26 -15.55 -15.12
N LEU A 66 -5.47 -16.29 -14.34
CA LEU A 66 -4.53 -17.31 -14.85
C LEU A 66 -5.26 -18.55 -15.39
N GLU A 67 -6.29 -19.02 -14.70
CA GLU A 67 -7.13 -20.14 -15.18
C GLU A 67 -7.82 -19.80 -16.51
N LEU A 68 -8.19 -18.53 -16.72
CA LEU A 68 -8.75 -18.04 -17.98
C LEU A 68 -7.73 -17.94 -19.13
N LEU A 69 -6.42 -17.95 -18.86
CA LEU A 69 -5.37 -17.98 -19.88
C LEU A 69 -5.00 -19.41 -20.26
N GLN A 70 -5.03 -20.34 -19.30
CA GLN A 70 -4.70 -21.75 -19.51
C GLN A 70 -5.76 -22.49 -20.35
N ASN A 71 -7.03 -22.05 -20.28
CA ASN A 71 -8.15 -22.69 -20.98
C ASN A 71 -8.49 -22.04 -22.34
N ARG A 72 -7.67 -21.11 -22.85
CA ARG A 72 -7.89 -20.55 -24.19
C ARG A 72 -7.26 -21.45 -25.25
N PRO A 73 -7.99 -21.83 -26.31
CA PRO A 73 -7.37 -22.46 -27.46
C PRO A 73 -6.36 -21.47 -28.06
N LEU A 74 -5.13 -21.92 -28.27
CA LEU A 74 -4.11 -21.16 -28.99
C LEU A 74 -4.57 -21.04 -30.45
N THR A 75 -5.35 -20.01 -30.77
CA THR A 75 -5.74 -19.71 -32.16
C THR A 75 -4.53 -19.13 -32.88
N GLY A 76 -3.77 -20.02 -33.51
CA GLY A 76 -2.56 -19.69 -34.25
C GLY A 76 -1.93 -20.91 -34.91
N ALA A 77 -2.73 -21.83 -35.45
CA ALA A 77 -2.22 -22.83 -36.37
C ALA A 77 -2.04 -22.16 -37.74
N ILE A 78 -0.81 -21.74 -38.04
CA ILE A 78 -0.38 -21.44 -39.41
C ILE A 78 -0.43 -22.75 -40.19
N HIS A 79 -1.44 -22.87 -41.07
CA HIS A 79 -1.46 -23.92 -42.10
C HIS A 79 -0.28 -23.66 -43.04
N MET A 80 0.75 -24.51 -43.01
CA MET A 80 1.67 -24.67 -44.13
C MET A 80 1.01 -25.63 -45.12
N GLU A 81 0.47 -25.11 -46.22
CA GLU A 81 0.24 -25.91 -47.42
C GLU A 81 1.60 -26.29 -48.02
N ALA A 82 1.78 -27.58 -48.28
CA ALA A 82 2.94 -28.16 -48.96
C ALA A 82 2.61 -28.40 -50.43
#